data_AF-A0A246FG97-F1
#
_entry.id   AF-A0A246FG97-F1
#
_cell.length_a   1.000
_cell.length_b   1.000
_cell.length_c   1.000
_cell.angle_alpha   90.00
_cell.angle_beta   90.00
_cell.angle_gamma   90.00
#
_symmetry.space_group_name_H-M   'P 1'
#
loop_
_entity.id
_entity.type
_entity.pdbx_description
1 polymer ?
#
loop_
_entity_poly.entity_id
_entity_poly.type
_entity_poly.pdbx_seq_one_letter_code
_entity_poly.pdbx_strand_id
1 'polypeptide(L)'
;MRSWLLLPLFFLTSGTPRSPRIVLPGYFTCRGALMLESGNGLSCYAKTQAACQNGQLVLAFERRLSPRTARARFEIADTVHLRVAAPQRQVDITYCSAATGKPRQYFVLYKRVPAAEKRYLPYPLRAWGVSAQGHLVEVPVKSLRCLNNDYGAY
;
A
#
# COMPACT_ATOMS: atom_id res chain seq x y z
N MET A 1 40.70 -52.58 11.32
CA MET A 1 39.53 -51.99 12.03
C MET A 1 39.29 -50.60 11.48
N ARG A 2 38.22 -50.42 10.68
CA ARG A 2 37.86 -49.14 10.03
C ARG A 2 36.90 -48.37 10.95
N SER A 3 37.39 -47.34 11.64
CA SER A 3 36.52 -46.39 12.34
C SER A 3 36.05 -45.31 11.36
N TRP A 4 34.75 -45.29 11.11
CA TRP A 4 34.05 -44.22 10.40
C TRP A 4 33.76 -43.09 11.39
N LEU A 5 34.39 -41.92 11.19
CA LEU A 5 34.04 -40.70 11.91
C LEU A 5 32.81 -40.08 11.23
N LEU A 6 31.66 -40.19 11.89
CA LEU A 6 30.41 -39.50 11.55
C LEU A 6 30.57 -38.00 11.81
N LEU A 7 30.44 -37.19 10.76
CA LEU A 7 30.25 -35.74 10.87
C LEU A 7 28.83 -35.44 11.39
N PRO A 8 28.66 -34.58 12.41
CA PRO A 8 27.34 -34.12 12.79
C PRO A 8 26.84 -33.12 11.75
N LEU A 9 25.78 -33.50 11.03
CA LEU A 9 24.95 -32.60 10.25
C LEU A 9 24.30 -31.58 11.20
N PHE A 10 24.89 -30.39 11.29
CA PHE A 10 24.23 -29.22 11.86
C PHE A 10 23.03 -28.88 10.98
N PHE A 11 21.84 -29.27 11.42
CA PHE A 11 20.57 -28.73 10.93
C PHE A 11 20.49 -27.26 11.33
N LEU A 12 21.07 -26.38 10.51
CA LEU A 12 20.75 -24.96 10.53
C LEU A 12 19.30 -24.82 10.04
N THR A 13 18.36 -24.85 10.97
CA THR A 13 17.00 -24.39 10.70
C THR A 13 17.09 -22.91 10.36
N SER A 14 17.08 -22.60 9.06
CA SER A 14 16.89 -21.26 8.55
C SER A 14 15.45 -20.83 8.85
N GLY A 15 15.17 -20.55 10.13
CA GLY A 15 13.98 -19.81 10.52
C GLY A 15 14.14 -18.41 9.96
N THR A 16 13.43 -18.11 8.88
CA THR A 16 13.35 -16.75 8.36
C THR A 16 12.91 -15.85 9.51
N PRO A 17 13.70 -14.83 9.89
CA PRO A 17 13.33 -13.96 11.00
C PRO A 17 11.98 -13.32 10.66
N ARG A 18 10.99 -13.58 11.53
CA ARG A 18 9.67 -12.95 11.42
C ARG A 18 9.89 -11.46 11.60
N SER A 19 9.65 -10.67 10.56
CA SER A 19 9.70 -9.22 10.65
C SER A 19 8.83 -8.75 11.82
N PRO A 20 9.30 -7.77 12.62
CA PRO A 20 8.53 -7.28 13.76
C PRO A 20 7.17 -6.76 13.28
N ARG A 21 6.11 -7.16 14.00
CA ARG A 21 4.75 -6.78 13.67
C ARG A 21 4.57 -5.27 13.82
N ILE A 22 4.15 -4.60 12.75
CA ILE A 22 3.85 -3.17 12.78
C ILE A 22 2.50 -2.95 13.47
N VAL A 23 2.46 -2.05 14.46
CA VAL A 23 1.26 -1.67 15.20
C VAL A 23 1.17 -0.15 15.24
N LEU A 24 -0.01 0.39 14.94
CA LEU A 24 -0.29 1.83 14.93
C LEU A 24 -1.28 2.18 16.07
N PRO A 25 -0.84 2.19 17.34
CA PRO A 25 -1.73 2.47 18.46
C PRO A 25 -2.21 3.92 18.41
N GLY A 26 -3.52 4.14 18.62
CA GLY A 26 -4.14 5.47 18.60
C GLY A 26 -4.29 6.10 17.22
N TYR A 27 -4.09 5.34 16.14
CA TYR A 27 -4.39 5.78 14.79
C TYR A 27 -5.82 5.43 14.38
N PHE A 28 -6.44 6.32 13.62
CA PHE A 28 -7.75 6.16 13.00
C PHE A 28 -7.56 5.82 11.53
N THR A 29 -8.42 4.94 11.00
CA THR A 29 -8.48 4.67 9.56
C THR A 29 -9.20 5.82 8.86
N CYS A 30 -8.49 6.52 7.98
CA CYS A 30 -9.02 7.59 7.15
C CYS A 30 -9.73 7.06 5.91
N ARG A 31 -9.15 6.05 5.28
CA ARG A 31 -9.66 5.39 4.07
C ARG A 31 -9.07 3.99 4.01
N GLY A 32 -9.83 3.05 3.45
CA GLY A 32 -9.34 1.70 3.20
C GLY A 32 -10.01 1.09 1.98
N ALA A 33 -9.31 0.18 1.31
CA ALA A 33 -9.83 -0.60 0.20
C ALA A 33 -9.24 -2.02 0.24
N LEU A 34 -10.01 -3.00 -0.24
CA LEU A 34 -9.51 -4.35 -0.48
C LEU A 34 -8.97 -4.46 -1.91
N MET A 35 -7.82 -5.10 -2.03
CA MET A 35 -7.20 -5.47 -3.29
C MET A 35 -7.99 -6.60 -3.94
N LEU A 36 -8.58 -6.32 -5.10
CA LEU A 36 -9.48 -7.24 -5.81
C LEU A 36 -8.84 -8.62 -6.06
N GLU A 37 -7.58 -8.65 -6.48
CA GLU A 37 -6.91 -9.91 -6.85
C GLU A 37 -6.49 -10.75 -5.65
N SER A 38 -6.09 -10.13 -4.53
CA SER A 38 -5.47 -10.83 -3.39
C SER A 38 -6.37 -10.90 -2.15
N GLY A 39 -7.29 -9.95 -1.98
CA GLY A 39 -8.06 -9.75 -0.76
C GLY A 39 -7.26 -9.09 0.37
N ASN A 40 -6.03 -8.64 0.09
CA ASN A 40 -5.23 -7.82 0.99
C ASN A 40 -5.82 -6.41 1.12
N GLY A 41 -5.39 -5.65 2.14
CA GLY A 41 -5.86 -4.29 2.39
C GLY A 41 -4.86 -3.23 1.96
N LEU A 42 -5.38 -2.09 1.54
CA LEU A 42 -4.68 -0.81 1.49
C LEU A 42 -5.42 0.14 2.41
N SER A 43 -4.74 0.66 3.43
CA SER A 43 -5.33 1.59 4.39
C SER A 43 -4.49 2.84 4.55
N CYS A 44 -5.17 3.97 4.76
CA CYS A 44 -4.55 5.23 5.15
C CYS A 44 -4.96 5.55 6.58
N TYR A 45 -3.99 5.85 7.43
CA TYR A 45 -4.18 6.12 8.85
C TYR A 45 -3.70 7.51 9.24
N ALA A 46 -4.31 8.09 10.27
CA ALA A 46 -3.84 9.32 10.91
C ALA A 46 -4.13 9.30 12.42
N LYS A 47 -3.43 10.13 13.20
CA LYS A 47 -3.67 10.21 14.66
C LYS A 47 -4.99 10.88 15.04
N THR A 48 -5.60 11.64 14.14
CA THR A 48 -6.90 12.30 14.35
C THR A 48 -7.69 12.33 13.04
N GLN A 49 -9.01 12.48 13.12
CA GLN A 49 -9.85 12.67 11.92
C GLN A 49 -9.48 13.94 11.15
N ALA A 50 -9.11 15.02 11.85
CA ALA A 50 -8.63 16.25 11.22
C ALA A 50 -7.32 16.01 10.45
N ALA A 51 -6.42 15.19 11.01
CA ALA A 51 -5.15 14.85 10.37
C ALA A 51 -5.33 14.00 9.10
N CYS A 52 -6.45 13.29 8.94
CA CYS A 52 -6.80 12.60 7.69
C CYS A 52 -6.88 13.55 6.49
N GLN A 53 -7.22 14.82 6.73
CA GLN A 53 -7.28 15.86 5.70
C GLN A 53 -6.03 16.75 5.73
N ASN A 54 -5.52 17.05 6.93
CA ASN A 54 -4.43 18.00 7.11
C ASN A 54 -3.44 17.52 8.18
N GLY A 55 -2.42 16.76 7.81
CA GLY A 55 -1.47 16.25 8.78
C GLY A 55 -0.58 15.13 8.29
N GLN A 56 -0.07 14.36 9.25
CA GLN A 56 0.74 13.18 9.00
C GLN A 56 -0.17 11.98 8.77
N LEU A 57 0.00 11.34 7.61
CA LEU A 57 -0.67 10.11 7.24
C LEU A 57 0.33 8.95 7.22
N VAL A 58 -0.17 7.76 7.48
CA VAL A 58 0.52 6.49 7.30
C VAL A 58 -0.27 5.68 6.30
N LEU A 59 0.30 5.49 5.10
CA LEU A 59 -0.20 4.52 4.14
C LEU A 59 0.28 3.14 4.59
N ALA A 60 -0.59 2.15 4.54
CA ALA A 60 -0.30 0.81 5.00
C ALA A 60 -0.76 -0.21 3.95
N PHE A 61 0.12 -1.15 3.67
CA PHE A 61 -0.26 -2.40 3.02
C PHE A 61 -0.53 -3.44 4.09
N GLU A 62 -1.71 -4.04 4.02
CA GLU A 62 -2.19 -5.02 4.97
C GLU A 62 -2.29 -6.40 4.35
N ARG A 63 -1.54 -7.38 4.87
CA ARG A 63 -1.67 -8.77 4.44
C ARG A 63 -2.85 -9.41 5.13
N ARG A 64 -3.71 -10.05 4.34
CA ARG A 64 -4.80 -10.86 4.88
C ARG A 64 -4.22 -12.15 5.47
N LEU A 65 -4.58 -12.41 6.72
CA LEU A 65 -4.17 -13.60 7.48
C LEU A 65 -5.22 -14.71 7.45
N SER A 66 -6.49 -14.36 7.24
CA SER A 66 -7.58 -15.33 7.21
C SER A 66 -7.94 -15.76 5.79
N PRO A 67 -8.49 -16.97 5.61
CA PRO A 67 -9.10 -17.38 4.36
C PRO A 67 -10.15 -16.38 3.87
N ARG A 68 -10.40 -16.34 2.55
CA ARG A 68 -11.39 -15.42 1.96
C ARG A 68 -12.82 -15.67 2.43
N THR A 69 -13.13 -16.92 2.78
CA THR A 69 -14.45 -17.37 3.25
C THR A 69 -14.73 -17.03 4.72
N ALA A 70 -13.71 -16.64 5.48
CA ALA A 70 -13.82 -16.32 6.90
C ALA A 70 -13.82 -14.81 7.15
N ARG A 71 -14.16 -14.41 8.38
CA ARG A 71 -13.99 -13.02 8.83
C ARG A 71 -12.56 -12.54 8.55
N ALA A 72 -12.45 -11.39 7.89
CA ALA A 72 -11.16 -10.86 7.46
C ALA A 72 -10.31 -10.46 8.66
N ARG A 73 -9.09 -10.99 8.74
CA ARG A 73 -8.06 -10.61 9.70
C ARG A 73 -6.84 -10.13 8.92
N PHE A 74 -6.24 -9.04 9.38
CA PHE A 74 -5.13 -8.39 8.68
C PHE A 74 -3.95 -8.14 9.62
N GLU A 75 -2.76 -8.07 9.02
CA GLU A 75 -1.56 -7.49 9.63
C GLU A 75 -0.99 -6.40 8.73
N ILE A 76 -0.47 -5.32 9.32
CA ILE A 76 0.26 -4.30 8.58
C ILE A 76 1.62 -4.90 8.22
N ALA A 77 1.84 -5.08 6.93
CA ALA A 77 3.06 -5.69 6.38
C ALA A 77 4.10 -4.63 6.01
N ASP A 78 3.65 -3.44 5.59
CA ASP A 78 4.55 -2.33 5.27
C ASP A 78 3.82 -0.98 5.37
N THR A 79 4.59 0.09 5.56
CA THR A 79 4.07 1.45 5.73
C THR A 79 4.90 2.51 5.02
N VAL A 80 4.22 3.54 4.52
CA VAL A 80 4.84 4.79 4.05
C VAL A 80 4.26 5.96 4.81
N HIS A 81 5.12 6.83 5.32
CA HIS A 81 4.72 8.04 6.03
C HIS A 81 4.73 9.22 5.07
N LEU A 82 3.68 10.05 5.10
CA LEU A 82 3.65 11.28 4.31
C LEU A 82 2.91 12.40 5.04
N ARG A 83 3.27 13.63 4.71
CA ARG A 83 2.56 14.82 5.18
C ARG A 83 1.64 15.35 4.08
N VAL A 84 0.36 15.47 4.38
CA VAL A 84 -0.63 16.13 3.53
C VAL A 84 -0.93 17.50 4.10
N ALA A 85 -0.82 18.52 3.26
CA ALA A 85 -1.23 19.88 3.57
C ALA A 85 -2.52 20.19 2.80
N ALA A 86 -3.66 20.08 3.48
CA ALA A 86 -4.91 20.64 2.98
C ALA A 86 -4.86 22.18 3.03
N PRO A 87 -5.66 22.88 2.20
CA PRO A 87 -6.70 22.35 1.32
C PRO A 87 -6.18 21.84 -0.03
N GLN A 88 -4.87 21.90 -0.29
CA GLN A 88 -4.32 21.78 -1.64
C GLN A 88 -4.06 20.33 -2.09
N ARG A 89 -3.96 19.38 -1.16
CA ARG A 89 -3.57 18.00 -1.46
C ARG A 89 -4.49 17.00 -0.76
N GLN A 90 -4.67 15.86 -1.40
CA GLN A 90 -5.46 14.75 -0.87
C GLN A 90 -4.87 13.41 -1.32
N VAL A 91 -5.12 12.37 -0.54
CA VAL A 91 -4.80 10.98 -0.91
C VAL A 91 -6.08 10.21 -1.18
N ASP A 92 -6.08 9.42 -2.26
CA ASP A 92 -7.11 8.43 -2.54
C ASP A 92 -6.48 7.08 -2.93
N ILE A 93 -7.29 6.04 -3.00
CA ILE A 93 -6.95 4.72 -3.52
C ILE A 93 -7.69 4.53 -4.84
N THR A 94 -6.97 4.21 -5.90
CA THR A 94 -7.56 3.96 -7.22
C THR A 94 -7.06 2.65 -7.81
N TYR A 95 -7.88 2.08 -8.69
CA TYR A 95 -7.51 0.91 -9.48
C TYR A 95 -7.10 1.35 -10.88
N CYS A 96 -5.86 1.04 -11.26
CA CYS A 96 -5.25 1.59 -12.46
C CYS A 96 -4.36 0.58 -13.17
N SER A 97 -4.28 0.64 -14.49
CA SER A 97 -3.27 -0.09 -15.26
C SER A 97 -1.97 0.70 -15.35
N ALA A 98 -0.84 0.05 -15.15
CA ALA A 98 0.44 0.59 -15.60
C ALA A 98 0.55 0.45 -17.15
N ALA A 99 1.60 1.03 -17.74
CA ALA A 99 1.90 0.86 -19.17
C ALA A 99 1.95 -0.63 -19.58
N THR A 100 2.45 -1.49 -18.68
CA THR A 100 2.53 -2.95 -18.85
C THR A 100 1.96 -3.68 -17.64
N GLY A 101 1.36 -4.85 -17.86
CA GLY A 101 0.84 -5.71 -16.81
C GLY A 101 -0.63 -5.47 -16.47
N LYS A 102 -1.14 -6.24 -15.50
CA LYS A 102 -2.54 -6.16 -15.05
C LYS A 102 -2.77 -4.89 -14.22
N PRO A 103 -4.00 -4.33 -14.25
CA PRO A 103 -4.34 -3.25 -13.34
C PRO A 103 -4.24 -3.67 -11.87
N ARG A 104 -3.85 -2.71 -11.04
CA ARG A 104 -3.61 -2.88 -9.61
C ARG A 104 -4.15 -1.67 -8.86
N GLN A 105 -4.28 -1.79 -7.55
CA GLN A 105 -4.63 -0.64 -6.72
C GLN A 105 -3.37 0.14 -6.31
N TYR A 106 -3.51 1.46 -6.27
CA TYR A 106 -2.48 2.40 -5.90
C TYR A 106 -3.04 3.43 -4.92
N PHE A 107 -2.22 3.84 -3.96
CA PHE A 107 -2.41 5.14 -3.31
C PHE A 107 -1.98 6.24 -4.27
N VAL A 108 -2.74 7.32 -4.34
CA VAL A 108 -2.42 8.48 -5.18
C VAL A 108 -2.55 9.74 -4.33
N LEU A 109 -1.45 10.48 -4.22
CA LEU A 109 -1.45 11.85 -3.73
C LEU A 109 -1.67 12.78 -4.92
N TYR A 110 -2.68 13.63 -4.86
CA TYR A 110 -3.06 14.53 -5.96
C TYR A 110 -3.42 15.92 -5.43
N LYS A 111 -3.47 16.91 -6.31
CA LYS A 111 -3.93 18.25 -5.93
C LYS A 111 -5.45 18.26 -5.83
N ARG A 112 -5.99 18.80 -4.74
CA ARG A 112 -7.43 19.04 -4.66
C ARG A 112 -7.77 20.23 -5.53
N VAL A 113 -8.80 20.08 -6.35
CA VAL A 113 -9.38 21.15 -7.17
C VAL A 113 -10.85 21.34 -6.79
N PRO A 114 -11.46 22.49 -7.11
CA PRO A 114 -12.89 22.69 -6.94
C PRO A 114 -13.71 21.61 -7.67
N ALA A 115 -14.83 21.18 -7.08
CA ALA A 115 -15.69 20.13 -7.64
C ALA A 115 -16.20 20.45 -9.06
N ALA A 116 -16.24 21.74 -9.43
CA ALA A 116 -16.62 22.22 -10.75
C ALA A 116 -15.70 21.70 -11.89
N GLU A 117 -14.43 21.36 -11.61
CA GLU A 117 -13.50 20.87 -12.64
C GLU A 117 -13.78 19.42 -13.10
N LYS A 118 -14.67 18.66 -12.41
CA LYS A 118 -15.12 17.29 -12.76
C LYS A 118 -13.99 16.32 -13.19
N ARG A 119 -12.77 16.49 -12.67
CA ARG A 119 -11.63 15.60 -12.97
C ARG A 119 -11.50 14.50 -11.93
N TYR A 120 -11.28 13.27 -12.38
CA TYR A 120 -10.96 12.15 -11.51
C TYR A 120 -9.48 12.24 -11.11
N LEU A 121 -9.18 12.36 -9.81
CA LEU A 121 -7.82 12.52 -9.26
C LEU A 121 -6.96 13.61 -9.95
N PRO A 122 -7.38 14.88 -9.87
CA PRO A 122 -6.77 15.97 -10.63
C PRO A 122 -5.32 16.25 -10.22
N TYR A 123 -4.45 16.41 -11.22
CA TYR A 123 -3.03 16.70 -11.04
C TYR A 123 -2.34 15.74 -10.05
N PRO A 124 -2.26 14.44 -10.39
CA PRO A 124 -1.62 13.45 -9.55
C PRO A 124 -0.13 13.78 -9.37
N LEU A 125 0.35 13.72 -8.13
CA LEU A 125 1.68 14.16 -7.72
C LEU A 125 2.61 12.97 -7.48
N ARG A 126 2.14 11.99 -6.70
CA ARG A 126 2.88 10.78 -6.32
C ARG A 126 1.91 9.61 -6.24
N ALA A 127 2.39 8.42 -6.52
CA ALA A 127 1.60 7.21 -6.38
C ALA A 127 2.43 6.10 -5.74
N TRP A 128 1.79 5.25 -4.95
CA TRP A 128 2.42 4.08 -4.34
C TRP A 128 1.64 2.83 -4.68
N GLY A 129 2.34 1.83 -5.20
CA GLY A 129 1.81 0.49 -5.44
C GLY A 129 2.44 -0.52 -4.49
N VAL A 130 1.93 -1.74 -4.53
CA VAL A 130 2.50 -2.87 -3.78
C VAL A 130 3.39 -3.69 -4.72
N SER A 131 4.64 -3.90 -4.34
CA SER A 131 5.59 -4.75 -5.06
C SER A 131 5.21 -6.23 -4.95
N ALA A 132 5.84 -7.09 -5.74
CA ALA A 132 5.61 -8.54 -5.67
C ALA A 132 5.99 -9.13 -4.28
N GLN A 133 6.91 -8.48 -3.58
CA GLN A 133 7.36 -8.85 -2.23
C GLN A 133 6.43 -8.33 -1.13
N GLY A 134 5.42 -7.53 -1.48
CA GLY A 134 4.49 -6.96 -0.51
C GLY A 134 5.00 -5.69 0.17
N HIS A 135 5.80 -4.89 -0.55
CA HIS A 135 6.27 -3.59 -0.05
C HIS A 135 5.57 -2.44 -0.77
N LEU A 136 5.30 -1.36 -0.05
CA LEU A 136 4.83 -0.12 -0.64
C LEU A 136 5.99 0.57 -1.33
N VAL A 137 5.87 0.72 -2.65
CA VAL A 137 6.88 1.34 -3.49
C VAL A 137 6.27 2.51 -4.25
N GLU A 138 6.98 3.63 -4.27
CA GLU A 138 6.58 4.76 -5.11
C GLU A 138 6.75 4.39 -6.59
N VAL A 139 5.72 4.69 -7.38
CA VAL A 139 5.72 4.45 -8.82
C VAL A 139 5.56 5.77 -9.57
N PRO A 140 6.20 5.93 -10.74
CA PRO A 140 6.01 7.12 -11.55
C PRO A 140 4.55 7.26 -11.96
N VAL A 141 3.92 8.39 -11.60
CA VAL A 141 2.52 8.69 -11.94
C VAL A 141 2.28 8.57 -13.46
N LYS A 142 3.22 9.04 -14.28
CA LYS A 142 3.14 8.98 -15.75
C LYS A 142 3.05 7.55 -16.31
N SER A 143 3.50 6.54 -15.55
CA SER A 143 3.36 5.15 -15.98
C SER A 143 1.96 4.58 -15.77
N LEU A 144 1.09 5.28 -15.03
CA LEU A 144 -0.27 4.85 -14.69
C LEU A 144 -1.26 5.43 -15.70
N ARG A 145 -1.88 4.57 -16.50
CA ARG A 145 -2.71 4.95 -17.66
C ARG A 145 -3.90 5.82 -17.26
N CYS A 146 -4.59 5.48 -16.16
CA CYS A 146 -5.74 6.24 -15.67
C CYS A 146 -5.39 7.62 -15.08
N LEU A 147 -4.11 7.93 -14.91
CA LEU A 147 -3.61 9.20 -14.36
C LEU A 147 -2.81 10.00 -15.38
N ASN A 148 -2.61 9.44 -16.58
CA ASN A 148 -1.80 10.03 -17.62
C ASN A 148 -2.68 10.39 -18.84
N ASN A 149 -2.72 11.68 -19.14
CA ASN A 149 -3.48 12.26 -20.24
C ASN A 149 -3.05 11.73 -21.61
N ASP A 150 -1.79 11.30 -21.77
CA ASP A 150 -1.28 10.72 -23.01
C ASP A 150 -2.00 9.40 -23.37
N TYR A 151 -2.59 8.73 -22.38
CA TYR A 151 -3.43 7.53 -22.57
C TYR A 151 -4.94 7.85 -22.63
N GLY A 152 -5.33 9.13 -22.66
CA GLY A 152 -6.72 9.57 -22.73
C GLY A 152 -7.48 9.55 -21.40
N ALA A 153 -6.80 9.60 -20.26
CA ALA A 153 -7.44 9.67 -18.94
C ALA A 153 -8.15 11.01 -18.68
N TYR A 154 -9.30 10.97 -17.98
CA TYR A 154 -10.09 12.11 -17.50
C TYR A 154 -10.68 11.83 -16.10
#